data_AF-A0ABD5WNN1-F1
#
_entry.id   AF-A0ABD5WNN1-F1
#
_cell.length_a   1.000
_cell.length_b   1.000
_cell.length_c   1.000
_cell.angle_alpha   90.00
_cell.angle_beta   90.00
_cell.angle_gamma   90.00
#
_symmetry.space_group_name_H-M   'P 1'
#
loop_
_entity.id
_entity.type
_entity.pdbx_description
1 polymer ?
#
loop_
_entity_poly.entity_id
_entity_poly.type
_entity_poly.pdbx_seq_one_letter_code
_entity_poly.pdbx_strand_id
1 'polypeptide(L)'
;MAVSRIFNKFTLFDIFGNLIPGTIVLAAFVSISPMEDVTNIASAPLGTQFLLGIIAFSLGHVIQQHASEAAGQRETFKYTILSARSYDQSPSTELEDYEGNRKRLYLPYYAWNEYVTTRLRNYVGRSLVGRMVVFPARLYRSVVEAILLVKVKKDEPLPDNRLASKVWMICKKKYRLDKNYDNYGDLLHLISSDLENHGTSRALRFQAIRNFQRGMWIACFYASVLYFWVAFSGVLPAWFYQPFSLVGIRPWTPAIIDIWSPVWTLSVLTGLVSYSFWELKEKYEEEFIEYLFTDYVTSQSEELS
;
A
#
# COMPACT_ATOMS: atom_id res chain seq x y z
N MET A 1 19.09 -21.21 -22.11
CA MET A 1 19.77 -21.14 -20.78
C MET A 1 19.94 -19.71 -20.25
N ALA A 2 20.28 -18.70 -21.06
CA ALA A 2 20.38 -17.30 -20.58
C ALA A 2 19.03 -16.70 -20.12
N VAL A 3 17.94 -17.02 -20.82
CA VAL A 3 16.57 -16.55 -20.48
C VAL A 3 16.13 -17.04 -19.11
N SER A 4 16.36 -18.32 -18.77
CA SER A 4 16.06 -18.87 -17.44
C SER A 4 16.87 -18.21 -16.31
N ARG A 5 18.10 -17.76 -16.56
CA ARG A 5 18.89 -16.98 -15.58
C ARG A 5 18.37 -15.56 -15.38
N ILE A 6 17.85 -14.94 -16.44
CA ILE A 6 17.23 -13.60 -16.37
C ILE A 6 15.89 -13.70 -15.63
N PHE A 7 15.07 -14.71 -15.92
CA PHE A 7 13.82 -14.97 -15.19
C PHE A 7 14.03 -15.45 -13.75
N ASN A 8 15.15 -16.11 -13.42
CA ASN A 8 15.50 -16.42 -12.03
C ASN A 8 15.88 -15.18 -11.20
N LYS A 9 16.27 -14.08 -11.85
CA LYS A 9 16.54 -12.80 -11.17
C LYS A 9 15.30 -11.94 -11.01
N PHE A 10 14.30 -12.10 -11.88
CA PHE A 10 12.98 -11.56 -11.63
C PHE A 10 12.28 -12.48 -10.64
N THR A 11 12.17 -12.05 -9.38
CA THR A 11 11.27 -12.76 -8.50
C THR A 11 9.88 -12.68 -9.15
N LEU A 12 9.15 -13.80 -9.26
CA LEU A 12 7.78 -13.81 -9.80
C LEU A 12 6.93 -12.71 -9.14
N PHE A 13 7.25 -12.40 -7.90
CA PHE A 13 6.69 -11.33 -7.10
C PHE A 13 6.94 -9.92 -7.64
N ASP A 14 8.09 -9.61 -8.23
CA ASP A 14 8.34 -8.31 -8.86
C ASP A 14 7.53 -8.16 -10.15
N ILE A 15 7.36 -9.25 -10.90
CA ILE A 15 6.49 -9.26 -12.09
C ILE A 15 5.04 -9.04 -11.64
N PHE A 16 4.52 -9.85 -10.71
CA PHE A 16 3.14 -9.72 -10.26
C PHE A 16 2.86 -8.40 -9.51
N GLY A 17 3.82 -7.94 -8.71
CA GLY A 17 3.72 -6.72 -7.91
C GLY A 17 3.67 -5.44 -8.74
N ASN A 18 4.26 -5.44 -9.94
CA ASN A 18 4.23 -4.28 -10.84
C ASN A 18 3.25 -4.48 -12.00
N LEU A 19 3.30 -5.61 -12.69
CA LEU A 19 2.54 -5.83 -13.93
C LEU A 19 1.03 -5.83 -13.68
N ILE A 20 0.53 -6.49 -12.63
CA ILE A 20 -0.92 -6.57 -12.39
C ILE A 20 -1.48 -5.19 -12.02
N PRO A 21 -0.96 -4.46 -11.01
CA PRO A 21 -1.45 -3.11 -10.70
C PRO A 21 -1.38 -2.18 -11.90
N GLY A 22 -0.27 -2.22 -12.66
CA GLY A 22 -0.09 -1.41 -13.85
C GLY A 22 -1.08 -1.75 -14.97
N THR A 23 -1.41 -3.03 -15.15
CA THR A 23 -2.42 -3.48 -16.11
C THR A 23 -3.81 -2.99 -15.74
N ILE A 24 -4.16 -2.99 -14.44
CA ILE A 24 -5.45 -2.49 -13.96
C ILE A 24 -5.60 -1.00 -14.25
N VAL A 25 -4.55 -0.22 -13.96
CA VAL A 25 -4.55 1.22 -14.26
C VAL A 25 -4.61 1.46 -15.76
N LEU A 26 -3.80 0.75 -16.56
CA LEU A 26 -3.84 0.86 -18.01
C LEU A 26 -5.22 0.49 -18.57
N ALA A 27 -5.84 -0.59 -18.10
CA ALA A 27 -7.18 -1.00 -18.52
C ALA A 27 -8.22 0.07 -18.17
N ALA A 28 -8.14 0.69 -16.98
CA ALA A 28 -9.01 1.80 -16.61
C ALA A 28 -8.82 3.00 -17.56
N PHE A 29 -7.57 3.36 -17.92
CA PHE A 29 -7.30 4.40 -18.91
C PHE A 29 -7.81 4.06 -20.31
N VAL A 30 -7.59 2.84 -20.79
CA VAL A 30 -8.09 2.40 -22.10
C VAL A 30 -9.61 2.44 -22.12
N SER A 31 -10.27 2.07 -21.02
CA SER A 31 -11.74 2.04 -20.94
C SER A 31 -12.39 3.43 -21.03
N ILE A 32 -11.65 4.50 -20.70
CA ILE A 32 -12.16 5.87 -20.83
C ILE A 32 -11.94 6.48 -22.22
N SER A 33 -11.17 5.81 -23.09
CA SER A 33 -11.00 6.21 -24.49
C SER A 33 -12.29 5.99 -25.30
N PRO A 34 -12.44 6.62 -26.47
CA PRO A 34 -13.50 6.29 -27.43
C PRO A 34 -13.53 4.79 -27.79
N MET A 35 -14.72 4.23 -28.04
CA MET A 35 -14.90 2.81 -28.38
C MET A 35 -14.11 2.39 -29.63
N GLU A 36 -13.95 3.28 -30.60
CA GLU A 36 -13.13 3.05 -31.80
C GLU A 36 -11.67 2.77 -31.43
N ASP A 37 -11.10 3.54 -30.49
CA ASP A 37 -9.73 3.33 -30.03
C ASP A 37 -9.59 2.02 -29.26
N VAL A 38 -10.58 1.67 -28.43
CA VAL A 38 -10.59 0.39 -27.69
C VAL A 38 -10.63 -0.80 -28.64
N THR A 39 -11.46 -0.76 -29.67
CA THR A 39 -11.55 -1.84 -30.68
C THR A 39 -10.30 -1.94 -31.54
N ASN A 40 -9.68 -0.81 -31.89
CA ASN A 40 -8.38 -0.76 -32.56
C ASN A 40 -7.26 -1.35 -31.67
N ILE A 41 -7.25 -1.03 -30.38
CA ILE A 41 -6.29 -1.59 -29.41
C ILE A 41 -6.52 -3.10 -29.26
N ALA A 42 -7.76 -3.56 -29.15
CA ALA A 42 -8.08 -4.97 -28.97
C ALA A 42 -7.70 -5.83 -30.18
N SER A 43 -7.82 -5.27 -31.40
CA SER A 43 -7.44 -5.92 -32.65
C SER A 43 -5.98 -5.67 -33.07
N ALA A 44 -5.21 -4.93 -32.26
CA ALA A 44 -3.86 -4.54 -32.62
C ALA A 44 -2.91 -5.75 -32.76
N PRO A 45 -1.91 -5.68 -33.65
CA PRO A 45 -0.90 -6.73 -33.79
C PRO A 45 -0.18 -7.06 -32.48
N LEU A 46 0.37 -8.27 -32.37
CA LEU A 46 1.07 -8.75 -31.17
C LEU A 46 2.18 -7.80 -30.70
N GLY A 47 2.88 -7.12 -31.63
CA GLY A 47 3.90 -6.13 -31.29
C GLY A 47 3.35 -4.94 -30.48
N THR A 48 2.15 -4.47 -30.82
CA THR A 48 1.45 -3.40 -30.07
C THR A 48 1.00 -3.91 -28.70
N GLN A 49 0.51 -5.14 -28.61
CA GLN A 49 0.16 -5.76 -27.32
C GLN A 49 1.37 -5.88 -26.40
N PHE A 50 2.53 -6.24 -26.95
CA PHE A 50 3.78 -6.28 -26.19
C PHE A 50 4.18 -4.90 -25.66
N LEU A 51 4.05 -3.86 -26.49
CA LEU A 51 4.32 -2.48 -26.08
C LEU A 51 3.37 -2.01 -24.98
N LEU A 52 2.08 -2.36 -25.06
CA LEU A 52 1.11 -2.11 -23.97
C LEU A 52 1.51 -2.85 -22.69
N GLY A 53 2.05 -4.07 -22.79
CA GLY A 53 2.62 -4.79 -21.65
C GLY A 53 3.78 -4.05 -20.99
N ILE A 54 4.69 -3.45 -21.79
CA ILE A 54 5.79 -2.63 -21.28
C ILE A 54 5.26 -1.37 -20.58
N ILE A 55 4.26 -0.71 -21.18
CA ILE A 55 3.61 0.47 -20.59
C ILE A 55 2.94 0.08 -19.27
N ALA A 56 2.18 -1.03 -19.23
CA ALA A 56 1.57 -1.54 -18.02
C ALA A 56 2.62 -1.82 -16.93
N PHE A 57 3.72 -2.49 -17.27
CA PHE A 57 4.79 -2.76 -16.33
C PHE A 57 5.42 -1.47 -15.77
N SER A 58 5.65 -0.48 -16.64
CA SER A 58 6.20 0.83 -16.26
C SER A 58 5.25 1.62 -15.35
N LEU A 59 3.96 1.63 -15.67
CA LEU A 59 2.91 2.19 -14.81
C LEU A 59 2.87 1.48 -13.46
N GLY A 60 3.05 0.16 -13.45
CA GLY A 60 3.18 -0.64 -12.23
C GLY A 60 4.23 -0.12 -11.26
N HIS A 61 5.42 0.24 -11.77
CA HIS A 61 6.48 0.83 -10.96
C HIS A 61 6.10 2.19 -10.38
N VAL A 62 5.46 3.06 -11.18
CA VAL A 62 4.96 4.36 -10.71
C VAL A 62 3.93 4.17 -9.59
N ILE A 63 3.00 3.22 -9.77
CA ILE A 63 2.01 2.87 -8.76
C ILE A 63 2.66 2.33 -7.49
N GLN A 64 3.69 1.48 -7.60
CA GLN A 64 4.42 0.98 -6.43
C GLN A 64 5.19 2.08 -5.70
N GLN A 65 5.81 3.01 -6.43
CA GLN A 65 6.46 4.17 -5.83
C GLN A 65 5.45 5.01 -5.04
N HIS A 66 4.32 5.38 -5.67
CA HIS A 66 3.24 6.10 -5.00
C HIS A 66 2.75 5.33 -3.76
N ALA A 67 2.53 4.03 -3.87
CA ALA A 67 2.09 3.19 -2.77
C ALA A 67 3.11 3.14 -1.62
N SER A 68 4.41 3.19 -1.93
CA SER A 68 5.47 3.26 -0.93
C SER A 68 5.48 4.59 -0.19
N GLU A 69 5.33 5.70 -0.91
CA GLU A 69 5.23 7.05 -0.32
C GLU A 69 3.96 7.18 0.54
N ALA A 70 2.81 6.74 0.02
CA ALA A 70 1.53 6.74 0.73
C ALA A 70 1.52 5.85 1.97
N ALA A 71 2.20 4.70 1.93
CA ALA A 71 2.34 3.83 3.09
C ALA A 71 3.32 4.38 4.14
N GLY A 72 4.18 5.34 3.78
CA GLY A 72 5.14 5.97 4.68
C GLY A 72 6.31 5.06 5.11
N GLN A 73 7.15 5.62 5.99
CA GLN A 73 8.28 4.90 6.59
C GLN A 73 7.80 3.80 7.54
N ARG A 74 8.61 2.73 7.66
CA ARG A 74 8.29 1.49 8.40
C ARG A 74 8.53 1.68 9.90
N GLU A 75 7.73 2.53 10.53
CA GLU A 75 7.92 2.89 11.93
C GLU A 75 7.56 1.73 12.87
N THR A 76 6.75 0.75 12.45
CA THR A 76 6.45 -0.46 13.26
C THR A 76 7.72 -1.21 13.64
N PHE A 77 8.66 -1.36 12.72
CA PHE A 77 9.95 -2.00 13.00
C PHE A 77 10.75 -1.16 14.01
N LYS A 78 10.88 0.16 13.76
CA LYS A 78 11.56 1.10 14.67
C LYS A 78 10.97 1.03 16.06
N TYR A 79 9.66 1.21 16.21
CA TYR A 79 8.98 1.21 17.50
C TYR A 79 9.04 -0.13 18.20
N THR A 80 9.02 -1.26 17.48
CA THR A 80 9.17 -2.57 18.10
C THR A 80 10.57 -2.76 18.68
N ILE A 81 11.62 -2.34 17.96
CA ILE A 81 13.00 -2.39 18.47
C ILE A 81 13.22 -1.38 19.60
N LEU A 82 12.68 -0.16 19.48
CA LEU A 82 12.73 0.85 20.55
C LEU A 82 12.00 0.38 21.81
N SER A 83 10.82 -0.20 21.67
CA SER A 83 10.06 -0.82 22.77
C SER A 83 10.90 -1.90 23.46
N ALA A 84 11.52 -2.79 22.67
CA ALA A 84 12.42 -3.83 23.19
C ALA A 84 13.68 -3.27 23.89
N ARG A 85 14.21 -2.13 23.43
CA ARG A 85 15.31 -1.41 24.08
C ARG A 85 14.85 -0.71 25.36
N SER A 86 13.63 -0.18 25.37
CA SER A 86 13.10 0.64 26.45
C SER A 86 12.67 -0.15 27.70
N TYR A 87 12.47 -1.46 27.55
CA TYR A 87 12.40 -2.36 28.71
C TYR A 87 13.67 -2.32 29.58
N ASP A 88 14.80 -1.85 29.05
CA ASP A 88 16.03 -1.55 29.80
C ASP A 88 16.17 -0.04 30.15
N GLN A 89 15.43 0.87 29.51
CA GLN A 89 15.54 2.33 29.69
C GLN A 89 14.22 3.07 29.40
N SER A 90 13.74 3.91 30.33
CA SER A 90 12.53 4.77 30.28
C SER A 90 11.96 5.10 28.88
N PRO A 91 10.62 5.06 28.66
CA PRO A 91 9.99 5.25 27.35
C PRO A 91 10.45 6.54 26.66
N SER A 92 10.80 6.43 25.38
CA SER A 92 11.35 7.54 24.60
C SER A 92 10.30 8.61 24.32
N THR A 93 10.65 9.87 24.59
CA THR A 93 9.89 11.09 24.30
C THR A 93 9.49 11.25 22.82
N GLU A 94 10.21 10.59 21.89
CA GLU A 94 9.83 10.55 20.46
C GLU A 94 8.44 9.97 20.20
N LEU A 95 7.93 9.09 21.07
CA LEU A 95 6.59 8.53 20.94
C LEU A 95 5.48 9.58 21.18
N GLU A 96 5.75 10.61 21.98
CA GLU A 96 4.78 11.66 22.32
C GLU A 96 4.73 12.78 21.29
N ASP A 97 5.89 13.20 20.73
CA ASP A 97 5.97 14.27 19.72
C ASP A 97 5.28 13.91 18.38
N TYR A 98 5.17 12.62 18.06
CA TYR A 98 4.47 12.14 16.86
C TYR A 98 2.98 12.52 16.83
N GLU A 99 2.33 12.67 17.99
CA GLU A 99 0.91 13.00 18.07
C GLU A 99 0.57 14.46 17.77
N GLY A 100 1.47 15.40 18.08
CA GLY A 100 1.16 16.83 18.04
C GLY A 100 1.00 17.41 16.63
N ASN A 101 1.97 17.13 15.74
CA ASN A 101 2.05 17.78 14.43
C ASN A 101 1.08 17.19 13.38
N ARG A 102 0.72 15.90 13.47
CA ARG A 102 -0.19 15.26 12.49
C ARG A 102 -1.68 15.47 12.81
N LYS A 103 -2.07 15.83 14.05
CA LYS A 103 -3.48 16.04 14.44
C LYS A 103 -4.20 17.10 13.59
N ARG A 104 -3.50 18.12 13.09
CA ARG A 104 -4.10 19.22 12.32
C ARG A 104 -4.54 18.84 10.90
N LEU A 105 -3.86 17.89 10.25
CA LEU A 105 -4.18 17.46 8.88
C LEU A 105 -5.38 16.52 8.80
N TYR A 106 -5.79 15.91 9.92
CA TYR A 106 -6.79 14.83 9.96
C TYR A 106 -7.90 15.06 10.98
N LEU A 107 -8.23 16.33 11.25
CA LEU A 107 -9.30 16.72 12.17
C LEU A 107 -10.61 15.94 11.94
N PRO A 108 -11.08 15.72 10.68
CA PRO A 108 -12.30 14.97 10.43
C PRO A 108 -12.21 13.50 10.86
N TYR A 109 -11.07 12.84 10.60
CA TYR A 109 -10.82 11.47 11.05
C TYR A 109 -10.77 11.38 12.56
N TYR A 110 -10.02 12.28 13.21
CA TYR A 110 -9.85 12.28 14.65
C TYR A 110 -11.17 12.56 15.36
N ALA A 111 -11.91 13.57 14.89
CA ALA A 111 -13.26 13.88 15.39
C ALA A 111 -14.20 12.67 15.24
N TRP A 112 -14.23 12.02 14.07
CA TRP A 112 -15.07 10.83 13.90
C TRP A 112 -14.63 9.67 14.81
N ASN A 113 -13.33 9.46 14.94
CA ASN A 113 -12.81 8.38 15.77
C ASN A 113 -13.09 8.61 17.26
N GLU A 114 -12.90 9.83 17.75
CA GLU A 114 -13.08 10.21 19.14
C GLU A 114 -14.58 10.30 19.52
N TYR A 115 -15.37 11.03 18.74
CA TYR A 115 -16.78 11.29 19.07
C TYR A 115 -17.70 10.12 18.75
N VAL A 116 -17.46 9.41 17.64
CA VAL A 116 -18.37 8.35 17.16
C VAL A 116 -17.79 6.99 17.49
N THR A 117 -16.58 6.71 16.99
CA THR A 117 -16.03 5.34 16.97
C THR A 117 -15.70 4.84 18.37
N THR A 118 -15.04 5.65 19.18
CA THR A 118 -14.60 5.26 20.54
C THR A 118 -15.79 5.09 21.48
N ARG A 119 -16.76 6.01 21.43
CA ARG A 119 -17.99 5.93 22.23
C ARG A 119 -18.83 4.70 21.88
N LEU A 120 -19.08 4.47 20.59
CA LEU A 120 -19.87 3.32 20.14
C LEU A 120 -19.14 1.99 20.35
N ARG A 121 -17.82 1.92 20.14
CA ARG A 121 -17.03 0.71 20.43
C ARG A 121 -17.09 0.34 21.91
N ASN A 122 -17.04 1.32 22.81
CA ASN A 122 -17.15 1.09 24.25
C ASN A 122 -18.55 0.61 24.65
N TYR A 123 -19.60 1.04 23.94
CA TYR A 123 -20.98 0.64 24.20
C TYR A 123 -21.35 -0.73 23.60
N VAL A 124 -20.85 -1.02 22.39
CA VAL A 124 -21.31 -2.12 21.53
C VAL A 124 -20.33 -3.31 21.52
N GLY A 125 -19.13 -3.13 22.09
CA GLY A 125 -18.10 -4.16 22.16
C GLY A 125 -17.58 -4.58 20.76
N ARG A 126 -17.10 -5.82 20.64
CA ARG A 126 -16.56 -6.40 19.38
C ARG A 126 -17.62 -6.88 18.38
N SER A 127 -18.88 -6.46 18.53
CA SER A 127 -19.97 -6.93 17.66
C SER A 127 -19.86 -6.41 16.22
N LEU A 128 -20.65 -6.98 15.30
CA LEU A 128 -20.73 -6.57 13.90
C LEU A 128 -21.03 -5.08 13.74
N VAL A 129 -21.88 -4.53 14.61
CA VAL A 129 -22.26 -3.12 14.62
C VAL A 129 -21.04 -2.25 14.93
N GLY A 130 -20.19 -2.66 15.88
CA GLY A 130 -18.94 -1.98 16.18
C GLY A 130 -18.00 -1.91 14.96
N ARG A 131 -17.95 -2.97 14.14
CA ARG A 131 -17.15 -2.97 12.90
C ARG A 131 -17.71 -2.02 11.84
N MET A 132 -19.03 -1.97 11.67
CA MET A 132 -19.67 -1.05 10.71
C MET A 132 -19.47 0.42 11.08
N VAL A 133 -19.51 0.77 12.37
CA VAL A 133 -19.30 2.15 12.83
C VAL A 133 -17.88 2.66 12.53
N VAL A 134 -16.89 1.77 12.58
CA VAL A 134 -15.48 2.11 12.33
C VAL A 134 -15.20 2.23 10.82
N PHE A 135 -16.03 1.62 9.98
CA PHE A 135 -15.79 1.51 8.54
C PHE A 135 -15.62 2.86 7.82
N PRO A 136 -16.48 3.89 8.02
CA PRO A 136 -16.30 5.20 7.37
C PRO A 136 -14.96 5.86 7.72
N ALA A 137 -14.53 5.77 8.98
CA ALA A 137 -13.25 6.33 9.41
C ALA A 137 -12.06 5.64 8.73
N ARG A 138 -12.12 4.32 8.59
CA ARG A 138 -11.09 3.52 7.90
C ARG A 138 -11.06 3.79 6.40
N LEU A 139 -12.22 3.90 5.77
CA LEU A 139 -12.33 4.23 4.35
C LEU A 139 -11.78 5.63 4.07
N TYR A 140 -12.16 6.61 4.89
CA TYR A 140 -11.60 7.97 4.82
C TYR A 140 -10.07 7.95 4.97
N ARG A 141 -9.55 7.19 5.95
CA ARG A 141 -8.11 6.99 6.14
C ARG A 141 -7.44 6.42 4.88
N SER A 142 -7.99 5.36 4.29
CA SER A 142 -7.47 4.78 3.04
C SER A 142 -7.38 5.83 1.93
N VAL A 143 -8.43 6.62 1.71
CA VAL A 143 -8.43 7.67 0.68
C VAL A 143 -7.39 8.75 0.98
N VAL A 144 -7.32 9.18 2.24
CA VAL A 144 -6.41 10.24 2.67
C VAL A 144 -4.95 9.82 2.55
N GLU A 145 -4.59 8.60 2.95
CA GLU A 145 -3.23 8.08 2.78
C GLU A 145 -2.84 8.03 1.30
N ALA A 146 -3.78 7.62 0.43
CA ALA A 146 -3.54 7.57 -1.01
C ALA A 146 -3.35 8.96 -1.64
N ILE A 147 -4.12 9.98 -1.22
CA ILE A 147 -4.09 11.32 -1.81
C ILE A 147 -2.96 12.18 -1.22
N LEU A 148 -2.86 12.23 0.10
CA LEU A 148 -1.94 13.14 0.79
C LEU A 148 -0.54 12.56 0.98
N LEU A 149 -0.32 11.30 0.59
CA LEU A 149 0.96 10.60 0.74
C LEU A 149 1.48 10.58 2.18
N VAL A 150 0.57 10.53 3.15
CA VAL A 150 0.91 10.56 4.58
C VAL A 150 0.17 9.47 5.31
N LYS A 151 0.93 8.54 5.91
CA LYS A 151 0.41 7.48 6.81
C LYS A 151 -0.29 8.11 8.02
N VAL A 152 -1.56 7.77 8.26
CA VAL A 152 -2.36 8.43 9.30
C VAL A 152 -2.24 7.73 10.65
N LYS A 153 -2.16 6.39 10.68
CA LYS A 153 -2.03 5.64 11.94
C LYS A 153 -0.60 5.68 12.43
N LYS A 154 -0.46 5.83 13.75
CA LYS A 154 0.79 5.61 14.47
C LYS A 154 1.07 4.11 14.47
N ASP A 155 2.24 3.74 13.99
CA ASP A 155 2.68 2.35 14.11
C ASP A 155 2.85 1.99 15.58
N GLU A 156 2.27 0.86 15.97
CA GLU A 156 2.37 0.32 17.32
C GLU A 156 3.45 -0.77 17.35
N PRO A 157 4.21 -0.93 18.44
CA PRO A 157 5.12 -2.06 18.56
C PRO A 157 4.35 -3.38 18.52
N LEU A 158 4.98 -4.42 17.98
CA LEU A 158 4.40 -5.76 18.02
C LEU A 158 4.15 -6.21 19.48
N PRO A 159 3.08 -6.99 19.74
CA PRO A 159 2.72 -7.39 21.09
C PRO A 159 3.77 -8.30 21.77
N ASP A 160 4.55 -9.07 21.00
CA ASP A 160 5.63 -9.89 21.53
C ASP A 160 6.99 -9.18 21.44
N ASN A 161 7.33 -8.44 22.50
CA ASN A 161 8.62 -7.77 22.62
C ASN A 161 9.80 -8.74 22.85
N ARG A 162 9.58 -10.00 23.26
CA ARG A 162 10.69 -10.92 23.60
C ARG A 162 11.53 -11.27 22.39
N LEU A 163 10.87 -11.49 21.26
CA LEU A 163 11.53 -11.79 19.99
C LEU A 163 12.35 -10.57 19.52
N ALA A 164 11.76 -9.38 19.61
CA ALA A 164 12.42 -8.13 19.26
C ALA A 164 13.68 -7.85 20.10
N SER A 165 13.64 -8.14 21.41
CA SER A 165 14.82 -8.02 22.29
C SER A 165 15.96 -8.96 21.86
N LYS A 166 15.64 -10.20 21.47
CA LYS A 166 16.64 -11.14 20.95
C LYS A 166 17.26 -10.64 19.64
N VAL A 167 16.43 -10.19 18.70
CA VAL A 167 16.88 -9.62 17.42
C VAL A 167 17.81 -8.44 17.67
N TRP A 168 17.43 -7.51 18.56
CA TRP A 168 18.25 -6.37 18.91
C TRP A 168 19.62 -6.77 19.47
N MET A 169 19.67 -7.75 20.38
CA MET A 169 20.91 -8.24 20.96
C MET A 169 21.84 -8.89 19.93
N ILE A 170 21.28 -9.67 19.01
CA ILE A 170 22.03 -10.27 17.90
C ILE A 170 22.58 -9.17 16.99
N CYS A 171 21.73 -8.24 16.56
CA CYS A 171 22.13 -7.12 15.68
C CYS A 171 23.23 -6.27 16.31
N LYS A 172 23.08 -5.91 17.59
CA LYS A 172 24.08 -5.13 18.33
C LYS A 172 25.44 -5.83 18.36
N LYS A 173 25.46 -7.14 18.58
CA LYS A 173 26.69 -7.94 18.59
C LYS A 173 27.29 -8.11 17.19
N LYS A 174 26.46 -8.45 16.20
CA LYS A 174 26.89 -8.77 14.82
C LYS A 174 27.38 -7.53 14.08
N TYR A 175 26.58 -6.46 14.09
CA TYR A 175 26.87 -5.22 13.36
C TYR A 175 27.62 -4.18 14.18
N ARG A 176 27.99 -4.49 15.43
CA ARG A 176 28.67 -3.58 16.36
C ARG A 176 27.95 -2.23 16.49
N LEU A 177 26.62 -2.27 16.60
CA LEU A 177 25.79 -1.07 16.70
C LEU A 177 26.10 -0.30 17.98
N ASP A 178 26.25 1.02 17.85
CA ASP A 178 26.40 1.91 19.00
C ASP A 178 25.10 1.98 19.83
N LYS A 179 25.22 2.35 21.10
CA LYS A 179 24.07 2.62 21.98
C LYS A 179 23.17 3.71 21.41
N ASN A 180 23.67 4.67 20.62
CA ASN A 180 22.88 5.77 20.09
C ASN A 180 22.41 5.55 18.64
N TYR A 181 22.44 4.31 18.15
CA TYR A 181 21.98 4.01 16.79
C TYR A 181 20.49 4.34 16.59
N ASP A 182 20.18 5.16 15.58
CA ASP A 182 18.85 5.70 15.27
C ASP A 182 18.35 5.35 13.85
N ASN A 183 19.22 4.82 12.98
CA ASN A 183 18.86 4.48 11.60
C ASN A 183 18.25 3.07 11.46
N TYR A 184 17.04 2.91 11.98
CA TYR A 184 16.31 1.63 11.95
C TYR A 184 15.93 1.16 10.54
N GLY A 185 15.89 2.06 9.55
CA GLY A 185 15.71 1.70 8.14
C GLY A 185 16.87 0.87 7.60
N ASP A 186 18.09 1.30 7.84
CA ASP A 186 19.30 0.57 7.43
C ASP A 186 19.41 -0.77 8.16
N LEU A 187 19.03 -0.81 9.44
CA LEU A 187 19.04 -2.06 10.21
C LEU A 187 18.07 -3.09 9.62
N LEU A 188 16.89 -2.66 9.20
CA LEU A 188 15.94 -3.51 8.50
C LEU A 188 16.53 -4.04 7.18
N HIS A 189 17.22 -3.19 6.41
CA HIS A 189 17.89 -3.60 5.18
C HIS A 189 19.00 -4.63 5.42
N LEU A 190 19.81 -4.45 6.47
CA LEU A 190 20.86 -5.39 6.85
C LEU A 190 20.27 -6.76 7.23
N ILE A 191 19.24 -6.78 8.08
CA ILE A 191 18.54 -8.02 8.46
C ILE A 191 17.95 -8.73 7.24
N SER A 192 17.29 -7.99 6.35
CA SER A 192 16.73 -8.57 5.12
C SER A 192 17.82 -9.15 4.20
N SER A 193 18.96 -8.46 4.07
CA SER A 193 20.10 -8.94 3.27
C SER A 193 20.71 -10.22 3.85
N ASP A 194 20.84 -10.30 5.17
CA ASP A 194 21.31 -11.51 5.85
C ASP A 194 20.37 -12.68 5.57
N LEU A 195 19.06 -12.47 5.71
CA LEU A 195 18.05 -13.49 5.45
C LEU A 195 18.06 -14.01 4.00
N GLU A 196 18.29 -13.13 3.04
CA GLU A 196 18.40 -13.52 1.63
C GLU A 196 19.58 -14.47 1.40
N ASN A 197 20.72 -14.23 2.06
CA ASN A 197 21.91 -15.09 1.98
C ASN A 197 21.69 -16.48 2.61
N HIS A 198 20.82 -16.59 3.62
CA HIS A 198 20.52 -17.84 4.32
C HIS A 198 19.40 -18.65 3.67
N GLY A 199 18.80 -18.17 2.57
CA GLY A 199 17.73 -18.88 1.87
C GLY A 199 16.39 -18.93 2.62
N THR A 200 16.20 -18.11 3.66
CA THR A 200 14.93 -18.03 4.40
C THR A 200 13.86 -17.37 3.51
N SER A 201 12.93 -18.19 3.02
CA SER A 201 11.97 -17.73 2.00
C SER A 201 10.69 -17.12 2.56
N ARG A 202 10.39 -17.26 3.85
CA ARG A 202 9.06 -16.91 4.39
C ARG A 202 8.89 -15.40 4.54
N ALA A 203 9.78 -14.71 5.25
CA ALA A 203 9.74 -13.25 5.37
C ALA A 203 9.72 -12.55 3.99
N LEU A 204 10.52 -13.03 3.04
CA LEU A 204 10.56 -12.50 1.66
C LEU A 204 9.24 -12.70 0.90
N ARG A 205 8.56 -13.84 1.09
CA ARG A 205 7.21 -14.05 0.52
C ARG A 205 6.19 -13.07 1.11
N PHE A 206 6.21 -12.83 2.42
CA PHE A 206 5.32 -11.86 3.05
C PHE A 206 5.61 -10.42 2.61
N GLN A 207 6.88 -10.07 2.44
CA GLN A 207 7.28 -8.78 1.85
C GLN A 207 6.67 -8.59 0.46
N ALA A 208 6.77 -9.62 -0.39
CA ALA A 208 6.21 -9.62 -1.72
C ALA A 208 4.67 -9.51 -1.71
N ILE A 209 3.98 -10.31 -0.91
CA ILE A 209 2.52 -10.25 -0.77
C ILE A 209 2.09 -8.85 -0.32
N ARG A 210 2.75 -8.30 0.70
CA ARG A 210 2.48 -6.93 1.18
C ARG A 210 2.66 -5.89 0.08
N ASN A 211 3.76 -5.95 -0.67
CA ASN A 211 4.02 -5.02 -1.77
C ASN A 211 2.95 -5.14 -2.86
N PHE A 212 2.52 -6.36 -3.18
CA PHE A 212 1.41 -6.59 -4.10
C PHE A 212 0.11 -5.93 -3.59
N GLN A 213 -0.27 -6.13 -2.33
CA GLN A 213 -1.48 -5.50 -1.77
C GLN A 213 -1.39 -3.96 -1.81
N ARG A 214 -0.21 -3.40 -1.53
CA ARG A 214 0.02 -1.94 -1.61
C ARG A 214 -0.18 -1.41 -3.03
N GLY A 215 0.40 -2.06 -4.03
CA GLY A 215 0.22 -1.67 -5.43
C GLY A 215 -1.23 -1.78 -5.90
N MET A 216 -1.90 -2.88 -5.54
CA MET A 216 -3.31 -3.10 -5.87
C MET A 216 -4.24 -2.08 -5.23
N TRP A 217 -4.00 -1.70 -3.97
CA TRP A 217 -4.75 -0.65 -3.29
C TRP A 217 -4.74 0.66 -4.10
N ILE A 218 -3.55 1.13 -4.49
CA ILE A 218 -3.40 2.38 -5.24
C ILE A 218 -3.92 2.24 -6.68
N ALA A 219 -3.68 1.12 -7.35
CA ALA A 219 -4.22 0.88 -8.70
C ALA A 219 -5.75 0.91 -8.73
N CYS A 220 -6.40 0.20 -7.80
CA CYS A 220 -7.86 0.20 -7.68
C CYS A 220 -8.39 1.57 -7.22
N PHE A 221 -7.63 2.31 -6.40
CA PHE A 221 -7.98 3.67 -6.03
C PHE A 221 -8.03 4.59 -7.27
N TYR A 222 -6.99 4.58 -8.11
CA TYR A 222 -6.97 5.35 -9.36
C TYR A 222 -8.09 4.94 -10.32
N ALA A 223 -8.35 3.64 -10.48
CA ALA A 223 -9.47 3.17 -11.28
C ALA A 223 -10.83 3.68 -10.74
N SER A 224 -11.01 3.67 -9.41
CA SER A 224 -12.22 4.18 -8.76
C SER A 224 -12.42 5.67 -8.99
N VAL A 225 -11.34 6.46 -8.90
CA VAL A 225 -11.35 7.91 -9.18
C VAL A 225 -11.68 8.18 -10.65
N LEU A 226 -11.09 7.42 -11.58
CA LEU A 226 -11.39 7.57 -13.02
C LEU A 226 -12.85 7.26 -13.34
N TYR A 227 -13.39 6.16 -12.82
CA TYR A 227 -14.80 5.81 -13.03
C TYR A 227 -15.76 6.76 -12.34
N PHE A 228 -15.38 7.28 -11.16
CA PHE A 228 -16.13 8.35 -10.50
C PHE A 228 -16.17 9.59 -11.40
N TRP A 229 -15.02 9.98 -11.97
CA TRP A 229 -14.94 11.12 -12.87
C TRP A 229 -15.84 10.95 -14.09
N VAL A 230 -15.84 9.77 -14.75
CA VAL A 230 -16.74 9.49 -15.88
C VAL A 230 -18.21 9.61 -15.50
N ALA A 231 -18.60 9.04 -14.35
CA ALA A 231 -19.97 9.14 -13.86
C ALA A 231 -20.35 10.59 -13.52
N PHE A 232 -19.45 11.32 -12.89
CA PHE A 232 -19.65 12.72 -12.51
C PHE A 232 -19.74 13.64 -13.73
N SER A 233 -18.86 13.44 -14.72
CA SER A 233 -18.86 14.22 -15.96
C SER A 233 -20.18 14.08 -16.73
N GLY A 234 -20.81 12.90 -16.69
CA GLY A 234 -22.12 12.69 -17.31
C GLY A 234 -23.26 13.55 -16.71
N VAL A 235 -23.08 14.07 -15.49
CA VAL A 235 -24.08 14.92 -14.80
C VAL A 235 -23.75 16.40 -14.94
N LEU A 236 -22.53 16.76 -15.40
CA LEU A 236 -22.13 18.15 -15.53
C LEU A 236 -22.89 18.86 -16.66
N PRO A 237 -23.32 20.11 -16.43
CA PRO A 237 -24.06 20.87 -17.43
C PRO A 237 -23.16 21.26 -18.62
N ALA A 238 -23.76 21.41 -19.80
CA ALA A 238 -23.02 21.68 -21.05
C ALA A 238 -22.11 22.93 -21.00
N TRP A 239 -22.47 23.96 -20.22
CA TRP A 239 -21.66 25.17 -20.06
C TRP A 239 -20.29 24.88 -19.40
N PHE A 240 -20.18 23.79 -18.62
CA PHE A 240 -18.91 23.36 -18.05
C PHE A 240 -17.89 22.97 -19.13
N TYR A 241 -18.35 22.44 -20.27
CA TYR A 241 -17.49 21.97 -21.35
C TYR A 241 -17.09 23.05 -22.37
N GLN A 242 -17.79 24.20 -22.36
CA GLN A 242 -17.55 25.28 -23.32
C GLN A 242 -16.14 25.88 -23.28
N PRO A 243 -15.47 26.04 -22.12
CA PRO A 243 -14.10 26.51 -22.09
C PRO A 243 -13.10 25.55 -22.75
N PHE A 244 -13.34 24.24 -22.65
CA PHE A 244 -12.46 23.22 -23.21
C PHE A 244 -12.51 23.20 -24.74
N SER A 245 -13.68 23.48 -25.33
CA SER A 245 -13.81 23.57 -26.78
C SER A 245 -13.03 24.74 -27.38
N LEU A 246 -12.79 25.81 -26.62
CA LEU A 246 -11.92 26.93 -27.03
C LEU A 246 -10.45 26.51 -27.19
N VAL A 247 -10.02 25.51 -26.43
CA VAL A 247 -8.66 24.93 -26.49
C VAL A 247 -8.61 23.74 -27.46
N GLY A 248 -9.69 23.48 -28.21
CA GLY A 248 -9.79 22.37 -29.15
C GLY A 248 -10.06 21.01 -28.52
N ILE A 249 -10.31 20.95 -27.21
CA ILE A 249 -10.66 19.72 -26.50
C ILE A 249 -12.17 19.50 -26.63
N ARG A 250 -12.56 18.48 -27.39
CA ARG A 250 -13.98 18.10 -27.54
C ARG A 250 -14.31 16.98 -26.56
N PRO A 251 -15.46 17.03 -25.88
CA PRO A 251 -15.92 15.90 -25.09
C PRO A 251 -16.17 14.71 -26.02
N TRP A 252 -15.75 13.52 -25.59
CA TRP A 252 -16.05 12.25 -26.25
C TRP A 252 -16.87 11.38 -25.29
N THR A 253 -17.49 10.33 -25.83
CA THR A 253 -18.17 9.31 -25.04
C THR A 253 -17.15 8.22 -24.66
N PRO A 254 -16.86 8.02 -23.37
CA PRO A 254 -15.99 6.93 -22.92
C PRO A 254 -16.57 5.55 -23.27
N ALA A 255 -15.73 4.64 -23.78
CA ALA A 255 -16.13 3.28 -24.14
C ALA A 255 -16.75 2.51 -22.97
N ILE A 256 -16.31 2.80 -21.73
CA ILE A 256 -16.83 2.16 -20.52
C ILE A 256 -18.33 2.36 -20.34
N ILE A 257 -18.93 3.42 -20.90
CA ILE A 257 -20.38 3.65 -20.83
C ILE A 257 -21.14 2.57 -21.61
N ASP A 258 -20.62 2.18 -22.77
CA ASP A 258 -21.21 1.13 -23.61
C ASP A 258 -20.92 -0.27 -23.03
N ILE A 259 -19.76 -0.45 -22.39
CA ILE A 259 -19.36 -1.72 -21.78
C ILE A 259 -20.11 -1.97 -20.46
N TRP A 260 -20.32 -0.93 -19.64
CA TRP A 260 -20.89 -1.05 -18.30
C TRP A 260 -21.67 0.19 -17.88
N SER A 261 -23.00 0.05 -17.81
CA SER A 261 -23.90 1.10 -17.31
C SER A 261 -24.77 0.57 -16.16
N PRO A 262 -24.89 1.30 -15.03
CA PRO A 262 -24.35 2.64 -14.80
C PRO A 262 -22.90 2.62 -14.26
N VAL A 263 -22.02 3.46 -14.82
CA VAL A 263 -20.57 3.49 -14.53
C VAL A 263 -20.23 3.74 -13.05
N TRP A 264 -21.07 4.47 -12.30
CA TRP A 264 -20.82 4.73 -10.88
C TRP A 264 -20.73 3.44 -10.05
N THR A 265 -21.38 2.36 -10.49
CA THR A 265 -21.28 1.04 -9.81
C THR A 265 -19.86 0.47 -9.88
N LEU A 266 -19.13 0.69 -10.99
CA LEU A 266 -17.72 0.31 -11.10
C LEU A 266 -16.83 1.15 -10.18
N SER A 267 -17.11 2.45 -10.05
CA SER A 267 -16.38 3.30 -9.10
C SER A 267 -16.53 2.79 -7.66
N VAL A 268 -17.75 2.44 -7.25
CA VAL A 268 -18.02 1.86 -5.93
C VAL A 268 -17.33 0.50 -5.78
N LEU A 269 -17.46 -0.39 -6.77
CA LEU A 269 -16.85 -1.72 -6.74
C LEU A 269 -15.33 -1.64 -6.61
N THR A 270 -14.67 -0.87 -7.47
CA THR A 270 -13.21 -0.66 -7.43
C THR A 270 -12.78 0.04 -6.15
N GLY A 271 -13.59 0.95 -5.60
CA GLY A 271 -13.35 1.58 -4.30
C GLY A 271 -13.40 0.58 -3.13
N LEU A 272 -14.36 -0.35 -3.13
CA LEU A 272 -14.45 -1.43 -2.13
C LEU A 272 -13.27 -2.41 -2.22
N VAL A 273 -12.87 -2.76 -3.45
CA VAL A 273 -11.70 -3.61 -3.70
C VAL A 273 -10.42 -2.89 -3.24
N SER A 274 -10.28 -1.59 -3.56
CA SER A 274 -9.18 -0.74 -3.09
C SER A 274 -9.10 -0.71 -1.56
N TYR A 275 -10.22 -0.49 -0.87
CA TYR A 275 -10.30 -0.55 0.59
C TYR A 275 -9.89 -1.92 1.15
N SER A 276 -10.31 -3.00 0.51
CA SER A 276 -9.96 -4.37 0.93
C SER A 276 -8.45 -4.60 0.85
N PHE A 277 -7.81 -4.14 -0.23
CA PHE A 277 -6.36 -4.17 -0.38
C PHE A 277 -5.63 -3.27 0.63
N TRP A 278 -6.21 -2.11 0.95
CA TRP A 278 -5.71 -1.25 2.01
C TRP A 278 -5.72 -1.95 3.39
N GLU A 279 -6.80 -2.65 3.73
CA GLU A 279 -6.87 -3.38 4.99
C GLU A 279 -5.90 -4.56 5.02
N LEU A 280 -5.75 -5.27 3.91
CA LEU A 280 -4.78 -6.38 3.79
C LEU A 280 -3.34 -5.89 3.89
N LYS A 281 -2.96 -4.75 3.28
CA LYS A 281 -1.57 -4.24 3.40
C LYS A 281 -1.17 -3.98 4.86
N GLU A 282 -2.10 -3.52 5.70
CA GLU A 282 -1.82 -3.21 7.11
C GLU A 282 -1.61 -4.52 7.89
N LYS A 283 -2.44 -5.53 7.66
CA LYS A 283 -2.30 -6.85 8.31
C LYS A 283 -0.99 -7.55 7.92
N TYR A 284 -0.69 -7.57 6.62
CA TYR A 284 0.55 -8.19 6.13
C TYR A 284 1.81 -7.40 6.53
N GLU A 285 1.70 -6.14 6.94
CA GLU A 285 2.82 -5.37 7.47
C GLU A 285 3.27 -5.87 8.84
N GLU A 286 2.31 -6.16 9.73
CA GLU A 286 2.58 -6.75 11.04
C GLU A 286 3.14 -8.17 10.91
N GLU A 287 2.49 -9.03 10.10
CA GLU A 287 2.94 -10.40 9.84
C GLU A 287 4.35 -10.44 9.23
N PHE A 288 4.65 -9.53 8.29
CA PHE A 288 5.98 -9.44 7.70
C PHE A 288 7.06 -9.21 8.75
N ILE A 289 6.85 -8.28 9.69
CA ILE A 289 7.85 -7.94 10.72
C ILE A 289 8.01 -9.10 11.71
N GLU A 290 6.93 -9.76 12.09
CA GLU A 290 6.98 -10.93 12.98
C GLU A 290 7.76 -12.09 12.35
N TYR A 291 7.50 -12.40 11.07
CA TYR A 291 8.26 -13.43 10.36
C TYR A 291 9.69 -13.02 10.10
N LEU A 292 9.96 -11.74 9.81
CA LEU A 292 11.32 -11.23 9.67
C LEU A 292 12.15 -11.47 10.93
N PHE A 293 11.59 -11.15 12.09
CA PHE A 293 12.27 -11.37 13.38
C PHE A 293 12.45 -12.86 13.67
N THR A 294 11.43 -13.67 13.42
CA THR A 294 11.49 -15.11 13.67
C THR A 294 12.56 -15.75 12.80
N ASP A 295 12.48 -15.52 11.48
CA ASP A 295 13.40 -16.08 10.50
C ASP A 295 14.85 -15.64 10.82
N TYR A 296 15.06 -14.38 11.25
CA TYR A 296 16.38 -13.86 11.59
C TYR A 296 16.97 -14.50 12.85
N VAL A 297 16.16 -14.70 13.89
CA VAL A 297 16.64 -15.38 15.10
C VAL A 297 16.99 -16.84 14.78
N THR A 298 16.19 -17.53 13.98
CA THR A 298 16.48 -18.92 13.59
C THR A 298 17.74 -19.02 12.74
N SER A 299 17.91 -18.17 11.71
CA SER A 299 19.10 -18.24 10.85
C SER A 299 20.38 -17.98 11.63
N GLN A 300 20.35 -17.07 12.60
CA GLN A 300 21.49 -16.76 13.44
C GLN A 300 21.74 -17.80 14.54
N SER A 301 20.72 -18.54 14.97
CA SER A 301 20.90 -19.66 15.91
C SER A 301 21.62 -20.86 15.28
N GLU A 302 21.42 -21.09 13.98
CA GLU A 302 22.14 -22.12 13.22
C GLU A 302 23.61 -21.78 13.01
N GLU A 303 23.97 -20.49 12.86
CA GLU A 303 25.37 -20.05 12.76
C GLU A 303 26.14 -20.13 14.10
N LEU A 304 25.42 -20.15 15.23
CA LEU A 304 26.01 -20.12 16.58
C LEU A 304 26.08 -21.50 17.27
N SER A 305 25.56 -22.55 16.64
CA SER A 305 25.63 -23.96 17.09
C SER A 305 26.76 -24.71 16.40
#